data_AF-A0A7S2M1Q2-F1
#
_entry.id   AF-A0A7S2M1Q2-F1
#
_cell.length_a   1.000
_cell.length_b   1.000
_cell.length_c   1.000
_cell.angle_alpha   90.00
_cell.angle_beta   90.00
_cell.angle_gamma   90.00
#
_symmetry.space_group_name_H-M   'P 1'
#
loop_
_entity.id
_entity.type
_entity.pdbx_description
1 polymer ?
#
loop_
_entity_poly.entity_id
_entity_poly.type
_entity_poly.pdbx_seq_one_letter_code
_entity_poly.pdbx_strand_id
1 'polypeptide(L)'
;IHAHEVMQQLHFHAKEDPAIFMGGFNFMPDSPQYALVASGQQALPEAFAHGLAKLEGLEPYLAPVAPQGMRSAFRACLGEEPPFTSRSWTSSRYENGLGPFVGTLDYVWMSEGIMAAWCEPLPDVGVTLPSTEHGSDHLPLMAWLQVPLAQRAKAAPSKNEDAPMMVDSQLVGEMDMPNKFDTWNPQYSKGAETAEIQAAQSNWGPFGNGGVVRTTRPFAPSDPLIPAEG
;
A
#
# COMPACT_ATOMS: atom_id res chain seq x y z
N ILE A 1 4.33 12.92 -5.31
CA ILE A 1 3.19 13.08 -6.24
C ILE A 1 2.54 11.73 -6.51
N HIS A 2 3.20 10.76 -7.16
CA HIS A 2 2.56 9.48 -7.51
C HIS A 2 1.90 8.74 -6.32
N ALA A 3 2.59 8.61 -5.17
CA ALA A 3 1.99 7.99 -4.00
C ALA A 3 0.71 8.71 -3.53
N HIS A 4 0.66 10.04 -3.65
CA HIS A 4 -0.51 10.84 -3.31
C HIS A 4 -1.66 10.62 -4.29
N GLU A 5 -1.37 10.64 -5.59
CA GLU A 5 -2.38 10.42 -6.64
C GLU A 5 -2.99 9.02 -6.53
N VAL A 6 -2.16 8.00 -6.30
CA VAL A 6 -2.65 6.64 -6.08
C VAL A 6 -3.52 6.56 -4.83
N MET A 7 -3.12 7.23 -3.75
CA MET A 7 -3.93 7.33 -2.54
C MET A 7 -5.28 8.02 -2.82
N GLN A 8 -5.31 9.08 -3.63
CA GLN A 8 -6.58 9.71 -4.04
C GLN A 8 -7.46 8.74 -4.84
N GLN A 9 -6.90 7.98 -5.78
CA GLN A 9 -7.63 6.98 -6.55
C GLN A 9 -8.15 5.85 -5.67
N LEU A 10 -7.33 5.36 -4.73
CA LEU A 10 -7.75 4.38 -3.73
C LEU A 10 -8.93 4.90 -2.91
N HIS A 11 -8.79 6.11 -2.35
CA HIS A 11 -9.84 6.99 -1.81
C HIS A 11 -11.15 6.92 -2.58
N PHE A 12 -11.07 7.37 -3.81
CA PHE A 12 -12.21 7.52 -4.71
C PHE A 12 -12.94 6.20 -4.96
N HIS A 13 -12.19 5.10 -5.14
CA HIS A 13 -12.77 3.80 -5.43
C HIS A 13 -13.28 3.04 -4.19
N ALA A 14 -12.55 3.13 -3.07
CA ALA A 14 -12.92 2.49 -1.82
C ALA A 14 -14.13 3.16 -1.17
N LYS A 15 -14.25 4.49 -1.29
CA LYS A 15 -15.28 5.29 -0.60
C LYS A 15 -15.20 5.06 0.91
N GLU A 16 -16.20 4.39 1.48
CA GLU A 16 -16.27 4.06 2.92
C GLU A 16 -15.84 2.61 3.19
N ASP A 17 -15.54 1.82 2.16
CA ASP A 17 -15.09 0.45 2.32
C ASP A 17 -13.63 0.40 2.83
N PRO A 18 -13.27 -0.56 3.70
CA PRO A 18 -11.88 -0.78 4.09
C PRO A 18 -10.99 -1.05 2.86
N ALA A 19 -9.77 -0.49 2.88
CA ALA A 19 -8.82 -0.57 1.79
C ALA A 19 -7.45 -1.08 2.26
N ILE A 20 -6.82 -1.93 1.43
CA ILE A 20 -5.44 -2.39 1.58
C ILE A 20 -4.66 -1.90 0.36
N PHE A 21 -3.46 -1.37 0.58
CA PHE A 21 -2.59 -0.87 -0.48
C PHE A 21 -1.17 -1.39 -0.28
N MET A 22 -0.69 -2.21 -1.21
CA MET A 22 0.55 -2.96 -1.03
C MET A 22 1.44 -2.90 -2.28
N GLY A 23 2.76 -2.96 -2.08
CA GLY A 23 3.74 -3.04 -3.15
C GLY A 23 5.12 -2.52 -2.77
N GLY A 24 6.02 -2.48 -3.76
CA GLY A 24 7.34 -1.85 -3.67
C GLY A 24 7.28 -0.39 -4.11
N PHE A 25 7.45 0.51 -3.16
CA PHE A 25 7.22 1.95 -3.33
C PHE A 25 8.46 2.77 -3.61
N ASN A 26 9.65 2.18 -3.43
CA ASN A 26 10.94 2.86 -3.60
C ASN A 26 11.10 4.12 -2.72
N PHE A 27 10.55 4.11 -1.50
CA PHE A 27 10.81 5.14 -0.50
C PHE A 27 11.03 4.52 0.88
N MET A 28 11.83 5.20 1.71
CA MET A 28 12.22 4.75 3.05
C MET A 28 11.23 5.25 4.13
N PRO A 29 11.21 4.65 5.34
CA PRO A 29 10.32 5.08 6.42
C PRO A 29 10.49 6.52 6.91
N ASP A 30 11.67 7.10 6.70
CA ASP A 30 12.01 8.50 7.03
C ASP A 30 11.76 9.48 5.87
N SER A 31 11.17 8.99 4.77
CA SER A 31 10.90 9.82 3.60
C SER A 31 9.60 10.65 3.72
N PRO A 32 9.53 11.81 3.07
CA PRO A 32 8.29 12.57 2.93
C PRO A 32 7.13 11.78 2.31
N GLN A 33 7.44 10.86 1.40
CA GLN A 33 6.46 10.01 0.72
C GLN A 33 5.82 9.02 1.71
N TYR A 34 6.63 8.41 2.57
CA TYR A 34 6.13 7.57 3.66
C TYR A 34 5.23 8.39 4.58
N ALA A 35 5.68 9.57 5.03
CA ALA A 35 4.89 10.45 5.88
C ALA A 35 3.55 10.83 5.25
N LEU A 36 3.52 11.07 3.93
CA LEU A 36 2.31 11.39 3.18
C LEU A 36 1.31 10.24 3.12
N VAL A 37 1.77 9.00 2.92
CA VAL A 37 0.90 7.82 2.97
C VAL A 37 0.42 7.56 4.41
N ALA A 38 1.32 7.69 5.39
CA ALA A 38 1.05 7.40 6.80
C ALA A 38 0.07 8.38 7.45
N SER A 39 0.26 9.69 7.21
CA SER A 39 -0.45 10.77 7.89
C SER A 39 -1.45 11.50 7.00
N GLY A 40 -1.51 11.17 5.71
CA GLY A 40 -2.38 11.84 4.74
C GLY A 40 -2.08 13.34 4.67
N GLN A 41 -3.13 14.16 4.68
CA GLN A 41 -3.04 15.62 4.57
C GLN A 41 -2.11 16.27 5.61
N GLN A 42 -2.01 15.69 6.81
CA GLN A 42 -1.25 16.27 7.91
C GLN A 42 0.25 16.35 7.61
N ALA A 43 0.76 15.46 6.76
CA ALA A 43 2.16 15.47 6.33
C ALA A 43 2.43 16.37 5.12
N LEU A 44 1.40 16.99 4.50
CA LEU A 44 1.62 17.84 3.32
C LEU A 44 2.60 19.00 3.61
N PRO A 45 2.50 19.78 4.69
CA PRO A 45 3.42 20.89 4.92
C PRO A 45 4.89 20.45 4.99
N GLU A 46 5.17 19.33 5.68
CA GLU A 46 6.50 18.75 5.78
C GLU A 46 6.95 18.15 4.45
N ALA A 47 6.05 17.46 3.73
CA ALA A 47 6.35 16.90 2.43
C ALA A 47 6.65 17.96 1.37
N PHE A 48 5.95 19.10 1.43
CA PHE A 48 6.30 20.28 0.67
C PHE A 48 7.69 20.76 1.09
N ALA A 49 7.97 21.00 2.37
CA ALA A 49 9.26 21.50 2.83
C ALA A 49 10.48 20.71 2.30
N HIS A 50 10.36 19.38 2.19
CA HIS A 50 11.42 18.50 1.67
C HIS A 50 11.46 18.38 0.13
N GLY A 51 10.46 18.89 -0.59
CA GLY A 51 10.30 18.71 -2.04
C GLY A 51 9.85 19.96 -2.81
N LEU A 52 9.81 21.13 -2.16
CA LEU A 52 9.16 22.38 -2.62
C LEU A 52 9.45 22.72 -4.09
N ALA A 53 10.72 22.64 -4.52
CA ALA A 53 11.10 22.98 -5.89
C ALA A 53 10.47 22.06 -6.97
N LYS A 54 10.08 20.83 -6.62
CA LYS A 54 9.45 19.87 -7.55
C LYS A 54 7.91 19.88 -7.46
N LEU A 55 7.36 20.58 -6.47
CA LEU A 55 5.92 20.60 -6.17
C LEU A 55 5.27 21.95 -6.42
N GLU A 56 6.07 23.00 -6.68
CA GLU A 56 5.59 24.34 -6.99
C GLU A 56 4.57 24.32 -8.14
N GLY A 57 3.38 24.87 -7.89
CA GLY A 57 2.28 24.93 -8.85
C GLY A 57 1.33 23.73 -8.82
N LEU A 58 1.64 22.67 -8.06
CA LEU A 58 0.77 21.50 -7.90
C LEU A 58 -0.13 21.59 -6.66
N GLU A 59 0.06 22.59 -5.80
CA GLU A 59 -0.71 22.77 -4.57
C GLU A 59 -2.23 22.75 -4.79
N PRO A 60 -2.79 23.42 -5.84
CA PRO A 60 -4.23 23.39 -6.07
C PRO A 60 -4.80 22.00 -6.39
N TYR A 61 -3.98 21.08 -6.92
CA TYR A 61 -4.39 19.72 -7.26
C TYR A 61 -4.26 18.76 -6.07
N LEU A 62 -3.46 19.13 -5.07
CA LEU A 62 -3.25 18.34 -3.84
C LEU A 62 -4.22 18.74 -2.70
N ALA A 63 -4.87 19.89 -2.83
CA ALA A 63 -5.71 20.50 -1.78
C ALA A 63 -7.17 20.02 -1.65
N PRO A 64 -7.91 19.63 -2.72
CA PRO A 64 -9.38 19.51 -2.59
C PRO A 64 -9.88 18.20 -1.98
N VAL A 65 -9.12 17.10 -2.06
CA VAL A 65 -9.48 15.80 -1.43
C VAL A 65 -8.20 15.10 -0.98
N ALA A 66 -7.65 15.52 0.14
CA ALA A 66 -6.48 14.84 0.67
C ALA A 66 -6.90 13.47 1.26
N PRO A 67 -6.27 12.37 0.84
CA PRO A 67 -6.51 11.04 1.38
C PRO A 67 -6.40 11.02 2.90
N GLN A 68 -7.26 10.25 3.57
CA GLN A 68 -6.96 9.83 4.95
C GLN A 68 -5.65 9.03 4.92
N GLY A 69 -4.80 9.23 5.93
CA GLY A 69 -3.59 8.43 6.10
C GLY A 69 -3.91 6.95 6.29
N MET A 70 -2.97 6.10 5.91
CA MET A 70 -3.04 4.64 6.10
C MET A 70 -1.96 4.19 7.07
N ARG A 71 -2.19 3.08 7.77
CA ARG A 71 -1.20 2.52 8.70
C ARG A 71 -0.40 1.42 8.03
N SER A 72 0.90 1.32 8.28
CA SER A 72 1.69 0.14 7.89
C SER A 72 1.29 -1.05 8.79
N ALA A 73 1.00 -2.19 8.18
CA ALA A 73 0.68 -3.42 8.91
C ALA A 73 1.86 -3.88 9.78
N PHE A 74 3.09 -3.78 9.29
CA PHE A 74 4.29 -4.19 10.03
C PHE A 74 4.54 -3.30 11.22
N ARG A 75 4.49 -1.97 11.04
CA ARG A 75 4.61 -1.03 12.16
C ARG A 75 3.50 -1.19 13.19
N ALA A 76 2.27 -1.45 12.76
CA ALA A 76 1.15 -1.66 13.67
C ALA A 76 1.27 -2.97 14.47
N CYS A 77 1.79 -4.04 13.85
CA CYS A 77 1.90 -5.35 14.48
C CYS A 77 3.17 -5.52 15.32
N LEU A 78 4.31 -5.02 14.84
CA LEU A 78 5.64 -5.24 15.44
C LEU A 78 6.16 -4.01 16.20
N GLY A 79 5.47 -2.87 16.10
CA GLY A 79 5.87 -1.59 16.72
C GLY A 79 6.81 -0.75 15.84
N GLU A 80 7.45 -1.36 14.84
CA GLU A 80 8.38 -0.70 13.92
C GLU A 80 8.30 -1.31 12.51
N GLU A 81 8.84 -0.59 11.52
CA GLU A 81 9.05 -1.15 10.19
C GLU A 81 10.21 -2.16 10.22
N PRO A 82 10.23 -3.18 9.34
CA PRO A 82 11.37 -4.09 9.26
C PRO A 82 12.66 -3.32 8.96
N PRO A 83 13.85 -3.85 9.35
CA PRO A 83 15.12 -3.19 9.06
C PRO A 83 15.39 -3.01 7.56
N PHE A 84 14.94 -3.97 6.74
CA PHE A 84 14.96 -3.86 5.29
C PHE A 84 13.94 -4.80 4.66
N THR A 85 13.50 -4.45 3.45
CA THR A 85 12.76 -5.33 2.55
C THR A 85 13.52 -5.56 1.24
N SER A 86 14.51 -4.73 0.93
CA SER A 86 15.40 -4.85 -0.22
C SER A 86 16.86 -4.80 0.21
N ARG A 87 17.68 -5.69 -0.34
CA ARG A 87 19.13 -5.70 -0.16
C ARG A 87 19.82 -5.97 -1.49
N SER A 88 20.04 -4.93 -2.30
CA SER A 88 20.39 -5.09 -3.72
C SER A 88 21.64 -4.32 -4.15
N TRP A 89 22.26 -4.77 -5.24
CA TRP A 89 23.29 -3.99 -5.93
C TRP A 89 22.64 -3.05 -6.95
N THR A 90 22.93 -1.76 -6.85
CA THR A 90 22.63 -0.81 -7.92
C THR A 90 23.92 -0.46 -8.66
N SER A 91 23.84 -0.23 -9.98
CA SER A 91 25.02 0.15 -10.79
C SER A 91 25.72 1.36 -10.20
N SER A 92 24.95 2.37 -9.77
CA SER A 92 25.50 3.56 -9.12
C SER A 92 26.28 3.26 -7.85
N ARG A 93 25.81 2.36 -6.98
CA ARG A 93 26.53 2.03 -5.75
C ARG A 93 27.79 1.22 -6.04
N TYR A 94 27.69 0.26 -6.95
CA TYR A 94 28.84 -0.54 -7.39
C TYR A 94 29.94 0.33 -8.00
N GLU A 95 29.60 1.21 -8.95
CA GLU A 95 30.54 2.11 -9.62
C GLU A 95 31.21 3.09 -8.67
N ASN A 96 30.49 3.53 -7.63
CA ASN A 96 31.02 4.44 -6.60
C ASN A 96 31.72 3.71 -5.44
N GLY A 97 31.95 2.39 -5.54
CA GLY A 97 32.59 1.60 -4.48
C GLY A 97 31.80 1.58 -3.16
N LEU A 98 30.50 1.85 -3.21
CA LEU A 98 29.60 1.77 -2.06
C LEU A 98 29.15 0.32 -1.87
N GLY A 99 28.79 -0.06 -0.63
CA GLY A 99 28.14 -1.35 -0.37
C GLY A 99 26.74 -1.45 -1.01
N PRO A 100 26.06 -2.62 -0.92
CA PRO A 100 24.71 -2.79 -1.44
C PRO A 100 23.75 -1.78 -0.82
N PHE A 101 22.67 -1.47 -1.53
CA PHE A 101 21.52 -0.79 -0.93
C PHE A 101 20.88 -1.75 0.08
N VAL A 102 20.51 -1.23 1.24
CA VAL A 102 19.78 -1.96 2.28
C VAL A 102 18.70 -1.02 2.80
N GLY A 103 17.43 -1.40 2.67
CA GLY A 103 16.36 -0.54 3.14
C GLY A 103 14.96 -1.13 2.97
N THR A 104 14.02 -0.49 3.66
CA THR A 104 12.59 -0.84 3.63
C THR A 104 11.89 -0.01 2.57
N LEU A 105 11.51 -0.69 1.49
CA LEU A 105 10.90 -0.10 0.30
C LEU A 105 9.51 -0.65 0.02
N ASP A 106 9.15 -1.77 0.64
CA ASP A 106 7.90 -2.48 0.45
C ASP A 106 7.02 -2.29 1.68
N TYR A 107 5.72 -2.14 1.45
CA TYR A 107 4.77 -1.87 2.52
C TYR A 107 3.44 -2.58 2.26
N VAL A 108 2.74 -2.91 3.35
CA VAL A 108 1.33 -3.31 3.35
C VAL A 108 0.58 -2.25 4.15
N TRP A 109 -0.01 -1.28 3.44
CA TRP A 109 -0.80 -0.21 4.02
C TRP A 109 -2.24 -0.66 4.23
N MET A 110 -2.84 -0.25 5.35
CA MET A 110 -4.23 -0.55 5.69
C MET A 110 -4.98 0.72 6.12
N SER A 111 -6.22 0.85 5.66
CA SER A 111 -7.11 1.93 6.07
C SER A 111 -7.47 1.83 7.56
N GLU A 112 -8.12 2.87 8.07
CA GLU A 112 -8.70 2.85 9.41
C GLU A 112 -9.67 1.66 9.59
N GLY A 113 -9.74 1.11 10.81
CA GLY A 113 -10.60 -0.03 11.15
C GLY A 113 -10.06 -1.42 10.79
N ILE A 114 -9.07 -1.56 9.89
CA ILE A 114 -8.38 -2.83 9.64
C ILE A 114 -7.36 -3.10 10.76
N MET A 115 -7.30 -4.32 11.28
CA MET A 115 -6.30 -4.70 12.29
C MET A 115 -5.28 -5.69 11.70
N ALA A 116 -3.98 -5.40 11.86
CA ALA A 116 -2.93 -6.38 11.61
C ALA A 116 -2.85 -7.34 12.81
N ALA A 117 -3.38 -8.55 12.65
CA ALA A 117 -3.43 -9.56 13.70
C ALA A 117 -2.08 -10.26 13.89
N TRP A 118 -1.31 -10.39 12.81
CA TRP A 118 0.02 -11.00 12.84
C TRP A 118 0.82 -10.58 11.60
N CYS A 119 2.13 -10.44 11.75
CA CYS A 119 3.09 -10.18 10.67
C CYS A 119 4.28 -11.11 10.83
N GLU A 120 4.76 -11.73 9.75
CA GLU A 120 5.98 -12.55 9.76
C GLU A 120 7.20 -11.63 9.87
N PRO A 121 8.04 -11.74 10.91
CA PRO A 121 9.31 -11.02 10.96
C PRO A 121 10.21 -11.44 9.78
N LEU A 122 10.84 -10.47 9.12
CA LEU A 122 11.73 -10.78 8.00
C LEU A 122 13.03 -11.42 8.49
N PRO A 123 13.56 -12.43 7.75
CA PRO A 123 14.83 -13.04 8.11
C PRO A 123 15.99 -12.04 7.92
N ASP A 124 16.97 -12.09 8.80
CA ASP A 124 18.25 -11.40 8.61
C ASP A 124 19.10 -12.16 7.58
N VAL A 125 18.97 -11.77 6.30
CA VAL A 125 19.79 -12.32 5.23
C VAL A 125 21.14 -11.59 5.21
N GLY A 126 22.20 -12.27 5.62
CA GLY A 126 23.57 -11.73 5.67
C GLY A 126 24.22 -11.45 4.30
N VAL A 127 23.54 -11.76 3.21
CA VAL A 127 24.04 -11.70 1.81
C VAL A 127 23.28 -10.68 0.99
N THR A 128 23.88 -10.20 -0.10
CA THR A 128 23.16 -9.39 -1.10
C THR A 128 22.19 -10.26 -1.89
N LEU A 129 21.07 -9.66 -2.28
CA LEU A 129 19.99 -10.27 -3.04
C LEU A 129 19.96 -9.73 -4.49
N PRO A 130 19.49 -10.52 -5.48
CA PRO A 130 19.17 -11.95 -5.35
C PRO A 130 20.44 -12.77 -5.06
N SER A 131 20.25 -13.98 -4.52
CA SER A 131 21.30 -14.95 -4.21
C SER A 131 20.93 -16.34 -4.76
N THR A 132 21.77 -17.34 -4.51
CA THR A 132 21.44 -18.73 -4.84
C THR A 132 20.22 -19.27 -4.08
N GLU A 133 19.94 -18.72 -2.90
CA GLU A 133 18.82 -19.11 -2.04
C GLU A 133 17.59 -18.22 -2.23
N HIS A 134 17.79 -16.99 -2.74
CA HIS A 134 16.74 -15.99 -2.88
C HIS A 134 16.66 -15.46 -4.31
N GLY A 135 15.58 -15.76 -5.02
CA GLY A 135 15.40 -15.40 -6.43
C GLY A 135 15.04 -13.93 -6.72
N SER A 136 14.83 -13.11 -5.69
CA SER A 136 14.51 -11.68 -5.81
C SER A 136 15.44 -10.86 -4.93
N ASP A 137 15.66 -9.60 -5.31
CA ASP A 137 16.35 -8.60 -4.51
C ASP A 137 15.50 -8.03 -3.36
N HIS A 138 14.22 -8.42 -3.29
CA HIS A 138 13.27 -8.08 -2.24
C HIS A 138 12.84 -9.33 -1.45
N LEU A 139 12.57 -9.13 -0.15
CA LEU A 139 11.97 -10.13 0.74
C LEU A 139 10.44 -10.01 0.72
N PRO A 140 9.70 -11.13 0.73
CA PRO A 140 8.24 -11.09 0.75
C PRO A 140 7.70 -10.62 2.10
N LEU A 141 6.76 -9.67 2.08
CA LEU A 141 6.00 -9.27 3.26
C LEU A 141 4.77 -10.18 3.43
N MET A 142 4.55 -10.67 4.66
CA MET A 142 3.38 -11.48 5.00
C MET A 142 2.69 -10.92 6.24
N ALA A 143 1.39 -10.65 6.12
CA ALA A 143 0.56 -10.12 7.21
C ALA A 143 -0.84 -10.76 7.18
N TRP A 144 -1.38 -11.03 8.37
CA TRP A 144 -2.76 -11.47 8.57
C TRP A 144 -3.59 -10.27 9.01
N LEU A 145 -4.60 -9.92 8.21
CA LEU A 145 -5.41 -8.74 8.44
C LEU A 145 -6.84 -9.14 8.82
N GLN A 146 -7.36 -8.53 9.88
CA GLN A 146 -8.77 -8.55 10.20
C GLN A 146 -9.42 -7.33 9.57
N VAL A 147 -10.20 -7.57 8.52
CA VAL A 147 -10.97 -6.56 7.83
C VAL A 147 -12.35 -6.50 8.49
N PRO A 148 -12.81 -5.33 8.98
CA PRO A 148 -14.14 -5.25 9.56
C PRO A 148 -15.15 -5.65 8.50
N LEU A 149 -16.06 -6.55 8.86
CA LEU A 149 -17.22 -6.82 8.01
C LEU A 149 -17.88 -5.48 7.76
N ALA A 150 -17.98 -5.08 6.49
CA ALA A 150 -18.72 -3.90 6.12
C ALA A 150 -20.07 -4.01 6.83
N GLN A 151 -20.35 -3.09 7.74
CA GLN A 151 -21.73 -2.88 8.11
C GLN A 151 -22.34 -2.40 6.81
N ARG A 152 -22.88 -3.34 6.03
CA ARG A 152 -23.87 -3.01 5.01
C ARG A 152 -24.94 -2.37 5.83
N ALA A 153 -24.84 -1.05 6.01
CA ALA A 153 -25.95 -0.23 6.37
C ALA A 153 -27.03 -0.77 5.46
N LYS A 154 -28.08 -1.34 6.05
CA LYS A 154 -29.30 -1.60 5.31
C LYS A 154 -29.73 -0.21 4.87
N ALA A 155 -29.17 0.26 3.75
CA ALA A 155 -29.70 1.35 3.00
C ALA A 155 -31.06 0.81 2.58
N ALA A 156 -32.04 1.03 3.44
CA ALA A 156 -33.42 0.90 3.06
C ALA A 156 -33.50 1.68 1.74
N PRO A 157 -33.97 1.08 0.64
CA PRO A 157 -34.06 1.79 -0.62
C PRO A 157 -34.82 3.08 -0.32
N SER A 158 -34.12 4.22 -0.41
CA SER A 158 -34.77 5.50 -0.18
C SER A 158 -35.79 5.61 -1.30
N LYS A 159 -37.07 5.47 -0.96
CA LYS A 159 -38.18 5.76 -1.87
C LYS A 159 -38.22 7.28 -2.08
N ASN A 160 -37.22 7.81 -2.77
CA ASN A 160 -37.28 9.14 -3.35
C ASN A 160 -37.58 8.95 -4.84
N GLU A 161 -38.86 8.73 -5.14
CA GLU A 161 -39.38 8.67 -6.51
C GLU A 161 -39.53 10.07 -7.15
N ASP A 162 -39.15 11.15 -6.45
CA ASP A 162 -39.44 12.54 -6.87
C ASP A 162 -38.20 13.45 -7.08
N ALA A 163 -37.02 12.91 -7.41
CA ALA A 163 -35.88 13.77 -7.75
C ALA A 163 -35.90 14.18 -9.25
N PRO A 164 -35.99 15.49 -9.58
CA PRO A 164 -36.00 15.96 -10.96
C PRO A 164 -34.62 15.75 -11.63
N MET A 165 -34.65 15.40 -12.93
CA MET A 165 -33.48 15.39 -13.82
C MET A 165 -32.76 16.75 -13.75
N MET A 166 -31.59 16.78 -13.14
CA MET A 166 -30.63 17.88 -13.30
C MET A 166 -29.59 17.48 -14.34
N VAL A 167 -29.29 18.47 -15.17
CA VAL A 167 -28.74 18.42 -16.52
C VAL A 167 -27.21 18.27 -16.51
N ASP A 168 -26.70 17.68 -17.59
CA ASP A 168 -25.31 17.55 -18.03
C ASP A 168 -24.24 18.32 -17.24
N SER A 169 -23.37 17.55 -16.58
CA SER A 169 -22.04 17.98 -16.20
C SER A 169 -21.06 17.62 -17.33
N GLN A 170 -21.07 18.43 -18.40
CA GLN A 170 -19.91 18.54 -19.28
C GLN A 170 -18.85 19.37 -18.56
N LEU A 171 -17.82 18.73 -18.00
CA LEU A 171 -16.47 19.28 -17.79
C LEU A 171 -15.57 18.25 -17.09
N VAL A 172 -15.13 17.25 -17.83
CA VAL A 172 -13.77 16.72 -17.70
C VAL A 172 -13.30 16.45 -19.13
N GLY A 173 -12.41 17.30 -19.63
CA GLY A 173 -11.76 17.03 -20.91
C GLY A 173 -10.92 15.78 -20.78
N GLU A 174 -11.07 14.84 -21.71
CA GLU A 174 -10.10 13.76 -21.91
C GLU A 174 -8.72 14.40 -22.15
N MET A 175 -7.87 14.34 -21.13
CA MET A 175 -6.48 14.73 -21.26
C MET A 175 -5.74 13.53 -21.85
N ASP A 176 -5.47 13.59 -23.15
CA ASP A 176 -4.66 12.62 -23.89
C ASP A 176 -3.20 12.75 -23.41
N MET A 177 -2.87 12.00 -22.35
CA MET A 177 -1.52 11.94 -21.80
C MET A 177 -0.66 11.08 -22.73
N PRO A 178 0.45 11.60 -23.28
CA PRO A 178 1.32 10.83 -24.16
C PRO A 178 1.87 9.61 -23.44
N ASN A 179 1.40 8.45 -23.88
CA ASN A 179 1.72 7.12 -23.39
C ASN A 179 3.19 6.79 -23.70
N LYS A 180 4.11 7.24 -22.85
CA LYS A 180 5.53 6.86 -22.85
C LYS A 180 6.06 6.73 -21.43
N PHE A 181 5.42 5.95 -20.58
CA PHE A 181 6.04 5.49 -19.34
C PHE A 181 5.64 4.03 -19.08
N ASP A 182 6.67 3.18 -18.99
CA ASP A 182 6.54 1.74 -18.81
C ASP A 182 5.85 1.39 -17.48
N THR A 183 4.68 0.79 -17.67
CA THR A 183 3.93 -0.15 -16.82
C THR A 183 4.15 -0.11 -15.30
N TRP A 184 3.25 0.58 -14.61
CA TRP A 184 2.86 0.27 -13.23
C TRP A 184 1.33 0.14 -13.19
N ASN A 185 0.82 -1.01 -12.74
CA ASN A 185 -0.62 -1.30 -12.74
C ASN A 185 -1.04 -1.80 -11.34
N PRO A 186 -1.57 -0.92 -10.47
CA PRO A 186 -1.97 -1.32 -9.12
C PRO A 186 -3.19 -2.25 -9.18
N GLN A 187 -3.15 -3.35 -8.45
CA GLN A 187 -4.30 -4.23 -8.26
C GLN A 187 -5.08 -3.78 -7.02
N TYR A 188 -6.40 -3.71 -7.12
CA TYR A 188 -7.31 -3.53 -5.99
C TYR A 188 -8.32 -4.68 -5.97
N SER A 189 -8.67 -5.14 -4.76
CA SER A 189 -9.72 -6.14 -4.55
C SER A 189 -10.81 -5.58 -3.64
N LYS A 190 -12.07 -5.69 -4.07
CA LYS A 190 -13.23 -5.26 -3.28
C LYS A 190 -13.94 -6.47 -2.65
N GLY A 191 -14.00 -6.49 -1.32
CA GLY A 191 -14.88 -7.39 -0.55
C GLY A 191 -14.40 -8.85 -0.41
N ALA A 192 -13.74 -9.16 0.71
CA ALA A 192 -13.55 -10.54 1.18
C ALA A 192 -13.66 -10.58 2.72
N GLU A 193 -14.31 -11.62 3.25
CA GLU A 193 -14.55 -11.82 4.70
C GLU A 193 -13.30 -12.29 5.46
N THR A 194 -12.35 -12.91 4.75
CA THR A 194 -10.96 -13.19 5.14
C THR A 194 -10.13 -13.26 3.85
N ALA A 195 -8.99 -12.59 3.81
CA ALA A 195 -8.06 -12.67 2.67
C ALA A 195 -6.72 -13.24 3.15
N GLU A 196 -6.46 -14.50 2.82
CA GLU A 196 -5.10 -15.03 2.83
C GLU A 196 -4.43 -14.51 1.57
N ILE A 197 -3.72 -13.38 1.69
CA ILE A 197 -2.95 -12.82 0.58
C ILE A 197 -1.58 -13.50 0.63
N GLN A 198 -1.46 -14.64 -0.04
CA GLN A 198 -0.15 -15.17 -0.38
C GLN A 198 0.43 -14.29 -1.48
N ALA A 199 1.54 -13.61 -1.19
CA ALA A 199 2.40 -13.02 -2.21
C ALA A 199 3.02 -14.17 -3.01
N ALA A 200 2.24 -14.77 -3.92
CA ALA A 200 2.71 -15.81 -4.83
C ALA A 200 3.89 -15.24 -5.60
N GLN A 201 5.06 -15.91 -5.53
CA GLN A 201 6.31 -15.65 -6.27
C GLN A 201 6.15 -14.69 -7.46
N SER A 202 6.00 -13.41 -7.16
CA SER A 202 5.68 -12.39 -8.14
C SER A 202 7.00 -11.71 -8.44
N ASN A 203 7.42 -11.77 -9.70
CA ASN A 203 8.45 -10.87 -10.18
C ASN A 203 7.94 -9.45 -9.92
N TRP A 204 8.44 -8.80 -8.87
CA TRP A 204 8.20 -7.40 -8.58
C TRP A 204 9.03 -6.55 -9.55
N GLY A 205 8.69 -6.65 -10.84
CA GLY A 205 9.10 -5.74 -11.88
C GLY A 205 7.88 -5.04 -12.47
N PRO A 206 8.06 -4.06 -13.37
CA PRO A 206 6.96 -3.30 -13.99
C PRO A 206 5.98 -4.16 -14.81
N PHE A 207 6.16 -5.49 -14.90
CA PHE A 207 5.29 -6.39 -15.65
C PHE A 207 4.43 -7.21 -14.69
N GLY A 208 3.14 -6.84 -14.63
CA GLY A 208 2.17 -7.43 -13.70
C GLY A 208 1.88 -8.91 -13.96
N ASN A 209 1.74 -9.67 -12.87
CA ASN A 209 0.97 -10.91 -12.84
C ASN A 209 -0.12 -10.80 -11.76
N GLY A 210 -1.33 -11.24 -12.11
CA GLY A 210 -2.53 -11.21 -11.27
C GLY A 210 -2.43 -12.14 -10.07
N GLY A 211 -2.57 -11.60 -8.86
CA GLY A 211 -2.81 -12.42 -7.66
C GLY A 211 -4.28 -12.81 -7.58
N VAL A 212 -4.57 -14.11 -7.42
CA VAL A 212 -5.93 -14.61 -7.14
C VAL A 212 -6.12 -14.66 -5.64
N VAL A 213 -7.03 -13.85 -5.10
CA VAL A 213 -7.51 -13.97 -3.72
C VAL A 213 -8.36 -15.23 -3.61
N ARG A 214 -7.90 -16.24 -2.85
CA ARG A 214 -8.72 -17.41 -2.49
C ARG A 214 -9.25 -17.24 -1.08
N THR A 215 -10.55 -17.48 -0.92
CA THR A 215 -11.21 -17.54 0.38
C THR A 215 -10.90 -18.87 1.07
N THR A 216 -10.30 -18.82 2.25
CA THR A 216 -10.26 -19.95 3.19
C THR A 216 -11.25 -19.68 4.32
N ARG A 217 -11.85 -20.75 4.85
CA ARG A 217 -12.90 -20.71 5.88
C ARG A 217 -12.49 -19.85 7.08
N PRO A 218 -13.45 -19.27 7.83
CA PRO A 218 -13.16 -18.57 9.07
C PRO A 218 -12.31 -19.44 10.00
N PHE A 219 -11.14 -18.91 10.36
CA PHE A 219 -10.28 -19.51 11.37
C PHE A 219 -10.96 -19.34 12.73
N ALA A 220 -11.34 -20.45 13.37
CA ALA A 220 -11.81 -20.42 14.75
C ALA A 220 -10.57 -20.33 15.67
N PRO A 221 -10.42 -19.27 16.48
CA PRO A 221 -9.36 -19.22 17.49
C PRO A 221 -9.76 -20.14 18.64
N SER A 222 -9.48 -21.44 18.51
CA SER A 222 -9.73 -22.41 19.58
C SER A 222 -8.58 -23.33 19.92
N ASP A 223 -7.38 -23.12 19.36
CA ASP A 223 -6.19 -23.79 19.88
C ASP A 223 -5.51 -22.88 20.91
N PRO A 224 -5.54 -23.23 22.22
CA PRO A 224 -4.78 -22.49 23.21
C PRO A 224 -3.30 -22.61 22.88
N LEU A 225 -2.59 -21.48 22.95
CA LEU A 225 -1.14 -21.43 22.93
C LEU A 225 -0.62 -22.46 23.94
N ILE A 226 0.06 -23.49 23.43
CA ILE A 226 0.76 -24.48 24.25
C ILE A 226 1.73 -23.68 25.14
N PRO A 227 1.63 -23.76 26.47
CA PRO A 227 2.62 -23.11 27.33
C PRO A 227 3.98 -23.75 27.04
N ALA A 228 5.00 -22.91 26.87
CA ALA A 228 6.38 -23.36 26.80
C ALA A 228 6.71 -24.16 28.07
N GLU A 229 6.90 -25.48 27.93
CA GLU A 229 7.47 -26.29 28.98
C GLU A 229 8.99 -26.13 28.97
N GLY A 230 9.55 -25.82 30.16
CA GLY A 230 10.86 -26.28 30.63
C GLY A 230 12.10 -25.63 30.03
#